data_AF-A0A957QMA8-F1
#
_entry.id   AF-A0A957QMA8-F1
#
_cell.length_a   1.000
_cell.length_b   1.000
_cell.length_c   1.000
_cell.angle_alpha   90.00
_cell.angle_beta   90.00
_cell.angle_gamma   90.00
#
_symmetry.space_group_name_H-M   'P 1'
#
loop_
_entity.id
_entity.type
_entity.pdbx_description
1 polymer ?
#
loop_
_entity_poly.entity_id
_entity_poly.type
_entity_poly.pdbx_seq_one_letter_code
_entity_poly.pdbx_strand_id
1 'polypeptide(L)'
;MTDDQDESPEEKKSRFRRVSLSGWNSLIDDIINEAREDGKFDNLQGEGKPIELEENPYANDKQLAYKLLKDNDFTLPWIDERKRILGDLDLFRAKIRRFWNQFAIEWPTVTTPSQQAIVRQRWQNHLSQWQGDIDAINRRIRMLNLQLPVRNLELMQLTLERELERIGARQEL
;
A
#
# COMPACT_ATOMS: atom_id res chain seq x y z
N MET A 1 56.20 -8.65 7.62
CA MET A 1 55.77 -9.58 8.69
C MET A 1 56.12 -8.90 9.99
N THR A 2 55.22 -8.40 10.81
CA THR A 2 53.81 -8.71 11.12
C THR A 2 53.33 -7.43 11.83
N ASP A 3 52.08 -7.00 11.79
CA ASP A 3 50.91 -7.74 12.20
C ASP A 3 49.70 -6.92 11.71
N ASP A 4 48.99 -7.42 10.71
CA ASP A 4 47.60 -7.00 10.44
C ASP A 4 46.80 -7.47 11.66
N GLN A 5 46.70 -6.60 12.67
CA GLN A 5 45.78 -6.85 13.78
C GLN A 5 44.37 -6.56 13.29
N ASP A 6 43.75 -7.65 12.87
CA ASP A 6 42.34 -7.84 12.58
C ASP A 6 41.48 -7.24 13.72
N GLU A 7 41.09 -5.97 13.56
CA GLU A 7 40.16 -5.30 14.48
C GLU A 7 38.86 -6.11 14.55
N SER A 8 38.62 -6.71 15.73
CA SER A 8 37.48 -7.57 16.01
C SER A 8 36.14 -6.90 15.63
N PRO A 9 35.18 -7.62 15.02
CA PRO A 9 33.86 -7.11 14.62
C PRO A 9 33.06 -6.45 15.75
N GLU A 10 33.39 -6.77 17.01
CA GLU A 10 32.74 -6.22 18.20
C GLU A 10 33.17 -4.78 18.52
N GLU A 11 34.42 -4.39 18.24
CA GLU A 11 34.90 -3.02 18.47
C GLU A 11 34.28 -2.04 17.46
N LYS A 12 34.08 -2.48 16.21
CA LYS A 12 33.33 -1.73 15.20
C LYS A 12 31.87 -1.54 15.62
N LYS A 13 31.19 -2.58 16.11
CA LYS A 13 29.80 -2.50 16.64
C LYS A 13 29.66 -1.60 17.86
N SER A 14 30.70 -1.52 18.70
CA SER A 14 30.74 -0.67 19.89
C SER A 14 30.86 0.83 19.55
N ARG A 15 31.66 1.19 18.53
CA ARG A 15 31.74 2.58 18.04
C ARG A 15 30.41 3.08 17.45
N PHE A 16 29.67 2.21 16.76
CA PHE A 16 28.34 2.54 16.23
C PHE A 16 27.24 2.73 17.31
N ARG A 17 27.46 2.28 18.55
CA ARG A 17 26.45 2.31 19.63
C ARG A 17 26.51 3.51 20.56
N ARG A 18 27.35 4.52 20.30
CA ARG A 18 27.49 5.71 21.17
C ARG A 18 27.26 7.04 20.47
N VAL A 19 26.39 7.11 19.46
CA VAL A 19 25.80 8.41 19.13
C VAL A 19 24.67 8.66 20.13
N SER A 20 24.97 9.40 21.19
CA SER A 20 23.95 9.87 22.13
C SER A 20 22.96 10.79 21.38
N LEU A 21 21.71 10.90 21.86
CA LEU A 21 20.74 11.86 21.31
C LEU A 21 21.32 13.29 21.25
N SER A 22 22.23 13.62 22.18
CA SER A 22 22.97 14.89 22.18
C SER A 22 23.97 15.00 21.03
N GLY A 23 24.66 13.91 20.67
CA GLY A 23 25.57 13.87 19.53
C GLY A 23 24.84 13.93 18.19
N TRP A 24 23.65 13.34 18.10
CA TRP A 24 22.76 13.46 16.94
C TRP A 24 22.27 14.91 16.74
N ASN A 25 21.82 15.57 17.81
CA ASN A 25 21.41 16.97 17.74
C ASN A 25 22.55 17.90 17.30
N SER A 26 23.75 17.71 17.88
CA SER A 26 24.94 18.49 17.47
C SER A 26 25.26 18.32 15.99
N LEU A 27 25.15 17.09 15.47
CA LEU A 27 25.46 16.80 14.08
C LEU A 27 24.41 17.40 13.11
N ILE A 28 23.15 17.45 13.53
CA ILE A 28 22.08 18.16 12.80
C ILE A 28 22.31 19.67 12.81
N ASP A 29 22.68 20.24 13.96
CA ASP A 29 22.95 21.67 14.12
C ASP A 29 24.13 22.11 13.24
N ASP A 30 25.19 21.29 13.17
CA ASP A 30 26.35 21.54 12.31
C ASP A 30 25.95 21.55 10.82
N ILE A 31 25.13 20.59 10.38
CA ILE A 31 24.61 20.54 8.99
C ILE A 31 23.76 21.77 8.67
N ILE A 32 22.91 22.23 9.61
CA ILE A 32 22.05 23.40 9.40
C ILE A 32 22.90 24.67 9.32
N ASN A 33 23.95 24.80 10.14
CA ASN A 33 24.85 25.94 10.11
C ASN A 33 25.68 25.98 8.82
N GLU A 34 26.24 24.84 8.39
CA GLU A 34 26.98 24.74 7.13
C GLU A 34 26.08 25.12 5.94
N ALA A 35 24.84 24.62 5.90
CA ALA A 35 23.87 25.01 4.87
C ALA A 35 23.50 26.50 4.89
N ARG A 36 23.57 27.17 6.06
CA ARG A 36 23.36 28.61 6.19
C ARG A 36 24.57 29.40 5.70
N GLU A 37 25.78 28.97 6.01
CA GLU A 37 27.03 29.57 5.53
C GLU A 37 27.17 29.45 4.00
N ASP A 38 26.73 28.30 3.45
CA ASP A 38 26.65 28.06 2.00
C ASP A 38 25.57 28.88 1.29
N GLY A 39 24.79 29.69 2.02
CA GLY A 39 23.70 30.50 1.45
C GLY A 39 22.55 29.65 0.89
N LYS A 40 22.39 28.39 1.30
CA LYS A 40 21.29 27.53 0.82
C LYS A 40 19.91 27.96 1.34
N PHE A 41 19.89 28.87 2.31
CA PHE A 41 18.68 29.52 2.80
C PHE A 41 18.44 30.90 2.17
N ASP A 42 19.37 31.39 1.34
CA ASP A 42 19.22 32.67 0.64
C ASP A 42 18.43 32.48 -0.66
N ASN A 43 17.53 33.41 -0.97
CA ASN A 43 16.66 33.39 -2.15
C ASN A 43 15.71 32.17 -2.21
N LEU A 44 15.26 31.70 -1.03
CA LEU A 44 14.22 30.68 -0.96
C LEU A 44 12.94 31.16 -1.64
N GLN A 45 12.21 30.22 -2.24
CA GLN A 45 10.92 30.53 -2.85
C GLN A 45 9.94 31.06 -1.80
N GLY A 46 9.59 32.34 -1.90
CA GLY A 46 8.71 33.02 -0.93
C GLY A 46 9.45 33.80 0.16
N GLU A 47 10.78 33.93 0.10
CA GLU A 47 11.55 34.77 1.02
C GLU A 47 11.03 36.22 1.02
N GLY A 48 10.80 36.77 2.22
CA GLY A 48 10.24 38.10 2.43
C GLY A 48 8.76 38.27 2.04
N LYS A 49 8.10 37.23 1.52
CA LYS A 49 6.68 37.26 1.18
C LYS A 49 5.85 36.65 2.32
N PRO A 50 4.62 37.14 2.56
CA PRO A 50 3.71 36.50 3.50
C PRO A 50 3.54 35.03 3.15
N ILE A 51 3.61 34.15 4.15
CA ILE A 51 3.39 32.72 3.96
C ILE A 51 1.97 32.53 3.45
N GLU A 52 1.82 32.01 2.23
CA GLU A 52 0.53 31.59 1.70
C GLU A 52 0.10 30.32 2.45
N LEU A 53 -0.75 30.52 3.46
CA LEU A 53 -1.47 29.47 4.12
C LEU A 53 -2.63 29.06 3.20
N GLU A 54 -2.38 28.11 2.30
CA GLU A 54 -3.45 27.41 1.59
C GLU A 54 -4.25 26.66 2.67
N GLU A 55 -5.35 27.25 3.13
CA GLU A 55 -6.23 26.67 4.14
C GLU A 55 -7.05 25.56 3.51
N ASN A 56 -6.64 24.32 3.78
CA ASN A 56 -7.50 23.17 3.54
C ASN A 56 -8.44 23.01 4.75
N PRO A 57 -9.74 23.37 4.64
CA PRO A 57 -10.67 23.32 5.75
C PRO A 57 -10.90 21.89 6.29
N TYR A 58 -10.45 20.86 5.57
CA TYR A 58 -10.53 19.46 5.99
C TYR A 58 -9.24 18.94 6.63
N ALA A 59 -8.16 19.74 6.66
CA ALA A 59 -6.85 19.29 7.12
C ALA A 59 -6.61 19.47 8.63
N ASN A 60 -7.42 20.29 9.32
CA ASN A 60 -7.30 20.57 10.76
C ASN A 60 -5.82 20.74 11.19
N ASP A 61 -5.36 19.92 12.13
CA ASP A 61 -4.00 19.88 12.70
C ASP A 61 -2.92 19.34 11.75
N LYS A 62 -3.31 18.71 10.63
CA LYS A 62 -2.41 18.01 9.69
C LYS A 62 -2.08 18.83 8.45
N GLN A 63 -2.46 20.10 8.43
CA GLN A 63 -2.29 20.98 7.29
C GLN A 63 -0.84 21.10 6.83
N LEU A 64 0.11 21.24 7.78
CA LEU A 64 1.54 21.30 7.47
C LEU A 64 2.06 19.97 6.88
N ALA A 65 1.62 18.84 7.43
CA ALA A 65 2.01 17.51 6.92
C ALA A 65 1.49 17.26 5.50
N TYR A 66 0.25 17.67 5.21
CA TYR A 66 -0.33 17.56 3.86
C TYR A 66 0.35 18.49 2.86
N LYS A 67 0.70 19.71 3.27
CA LYS A 67 1.44 20.67 2.44
C LYS A 67 2.84 20.16 2.11
N LEU A 68 3.61 19.69 3.11
CA LEU A 68 4.93 19.09 2.93
C LEU A 68 4.91 17.89 1.96
N LEU A 69 3.89 17.02 2.05
CA LEU A 69 3.76 15.89 1.14
C LEU A 69 3.47 16.34 -0.30
N LYS A 70 2.50 17.26 -0.48
CA LYS A 70 2.15 17.84 -1.78
C LYS A 70 3.35 18.53 -2.43
N ASP A 71 4.12 19.30 -1.66
CA ASP A 71 5.26 20.08 -2.14
C ASP A 71 6.46 19.19 -2.53
N ASN A 72 6.53 17.95 -2.06
CA ASN A 72 7.60 16.99 -2.37
C ASN A 72 7.16 15.87 -3.34
N ASP A 73 6.02 16.01 -4.04
CA ASP A 73 5.40 14.97 -4.89
C ASP A 73 5.09 13.65 -4.16
N PHE A 74 5.09 13.64 -2.82
CA PHE A 74 4.76 12.46 -2.03
C PHE A 74 3.26 12.38 -1.76
N THR A 75 2.67 11.23 -2.04
CA THR A 75 1.28 10.94 -1.72
C THR A 75 1.16 10.35 -0.32
N LEU A 76 0.11 10.70 0.43
CA LEU A 76 -0.15 10.12 1.75
C LEU A 76 -0.23 8.58 1.67
N PRO A 77 0.34 7.84 2.65
CA PRO A 77 0.41 6.37 2.60
C PRO A 77 -0.94 5.67 2.35
N TRP A 78 -2.03 6.21 2.91
CA TRP A 78 -3.37 5.65 2.75
C TRP A 78 -3.94 5.83 1.33
N ILE A 79 -3.57 6.91 0.63
CA ILE A 79 -3.99 7.13 -0.77
C ILE A 79 -3.29 6.12 -1.69
N ASP A 80 -2.00 5.85 -1.46
CA ASP A 80 -1.27 4.87 -2.25
C ASP A 80 -1.79 3.45 -1.99
N GLU A 81 -2.04 3.10 -0.73
CA GLU A 81 -2.64 1.81 -0.38
C GLU A 81 -4.03 1.63 -0.99
N ARG A 82 -4.83 2.70 -1.02
CA ARG A 82 -6.11 2.70 -1.74
C ARG A 82 -5.95 2.39 -3.22
N LYS A 83 -5.01 3.05 -3.91
CA LYS A 83 -4.74 2.78 -5.34
C LYS A 83 -4.34 1.33 -5.57
N ARG A 84 -3.51 0.76 -4.68
CA ARG A 84 -3.11 -0.64 -4.74
C ARG A 84 -4.30 -1.58 -4.58
N ILE A 85 -5.13 -1.37 -3.55
CA ILE A 85 -6.34 -2.18 -3.33
C ILE A 85 -7.26 -2.17 -4.55
N LEU A 86 -7.45 -1.01 -5.18
CA LEU A 86 -8.27 -0.89 -6.38
C LEU A 86 -7.65 -1.62 -7.58
N GLY A 87 -6.34 -1.51 -7.77
CA GLY A 87 -5.63 -2.26 -8.81
C GLY A 87 -5.73 -3.77 -8.61
N ASP A 88 -5.58 -4.25 -7.39
CA ASP A 88 -5.71 -5.67 -7.05
C ASP A 88 -7.14 -6.18 -7.27
N LEU A 89 -8.14 -5.34 -6.98
CA LEU A 89 -9.54 -5.64 -7.26
C LEU A 89 -9.82 -5.78 -8.75
N ASP A 90 -9.26 -4.89 -9.57
CA ASP A 90 -9.43 -4.95 -11.03
C ASP A 90 -8.74 -6.20 -11.61
N LEU A 91 -7.53 -6.53 -11.13
CA LEU A 91 -6.82 -7.75 -11.51
C LEU A 91 -7.61 -9.00 -11.10
N PHE A 92 -8.13 -9.03 -9.88
CA PHE A 92 -8.97 -10.13 -9.38
C PHE A 92 -10.22 -10.32 -10.25
N ARG A 93 -10.94 -9.24 -10.56
CA ARG A 93 -12.14 -9.29 -11.42
C ARG A 93 -11.82 -9.76 -12.83
N ALA A 94 -10.71 -9.29 -13.40
CA ALA A 94 -10.26 -9.74 -14.71
C ALA A 94 -9.92 -11.24 -14.71
N LYS A 95 -9.27 -11.74 -13.65
CA LYS A 95 -8.96 -13.16 -13.45
C LYS A 95 -10.22 -14.02 -13.43
N ILE A 96 -11.22 -13.67 -12.60
CA ILE A 96 -12.48 -14.44 -12.53
C ILE A 96 -13.21 -14.40 -13.87
N ARG A 97 -13.33 -13.21 -14.48
CA ARG A 97 -14.04 -13.07 -15.76
C ARG A 97 -13.42 -13.91 -16.87
N ARG A 98 -12.08 -13.95 -16.97
CA ARG A 98 -11.37 -14.78 -17.95
C ARG A 98 -11.67 -16.25 -17.74
N PHE A 99 -11.58 -16.72 -16.50
CA PHE A 99 -11.90 -18.10 -16.16
C PHE A 99 -13.36 -18.43 -16.50
N TRP A 100 -14.31 -17.58 -16.10
CA TRP A 100 -15.74 -17.82 -16.36
C TRP A 100 -16.06 -17.87 -17.84
N ASN A 101 -15.49 -16.98 -18.65
CA ASN A 101 -15.71 -17.00 -20.10
C ASN A 101 -15.23 -18.31 -20.76
N GLN A 102 -14.15 -18.91 -20.26
CA GLN A 102 -13.70 -20.21 -20.72
C GLN A 102 -14.60 -21.33 -20.21
N PHE A 103 -14.94 -21.29 -18.93
CA PHE A 103 -15.74 -22.30 -18.26
C PHE A 103 -17.18 -22.38 -18.80
N ALA A 104 -17.81 -21.24 -19.08
CA ALA A 104 -19.18 -21.16 -19.58
C ALA A 104 -19.35 -21.80 -20.98
N ILE A 105 -18.27 -21.86 -21.76
CA ILE A 105 -18.24 -22.56 -23.06
C ILE A 105 -18.00 -24.05 -22.85
N GLU A 106 -17.10 -24.42 -21.94
CA GLU A 106 -16.72 -25.81 -21.67
C GLU A 106 -17.85 -26.59 -20.98
N TRP A 107 -18.47 -26.05 -19.93
CA TRP A 107 -19.49 -26.74 -19.11
C TRP A 107 -20.62 -27.42 -19.91
N PRO A 108 -21.31 -26.75 -20.85
CA PRO A 108 -22.38 -27.38 -21.62
C PRO A 108 -21.91 -28.48 -22.58
N THR A 109 -20.62 -28.54 -22.91
CA THR A 109 -20.05 -29.57 -23.79
C THR A 109 -19.75 -30.88 -23.04
N VAL A 110 -19.77 -30.85 -21.71
CA VAL A 110 -19.43 -32.01 -20.87
C VAL A 110 -20.69 -32.82 -20.55
N THR A 111 -20.93 -33.86 -21.34
CA THR A 111 -22.11 -34.74 -21.18
C THR A 111 -21.85 -35.93 -20.26
N THR A 112 -20.58 -36.34 -20.10
CA THR A 112 -20.23 -37.58 -19.38
C THR A 112 -20.15 -37.34 -17.86
N PRO A 113 -20.79 -38.16 -17.00
CA PRO A 113 -20.81 -37.96 -15.55
C PRO A 113 -19.42 -37.91 -14.88
N SER A 114 -18.48 -38.73 -15.35
CA SER A 114 -17.09 -38.73 -14.84
C SER A 114 -16.35 -37.42 -15.15
N GLN A 115 -16.55 -36.87 -16.35
CA GLN A 115 -15.98 -35.59 -16.74
C GLN A 115 -16.65 -34.42 -16.00
N GLN A 116 -17.98 -34.47 -15.81
CA GLN A 116 -18.70 -33.47 -15.01
C GLN A 116 -18.19 -33.39 -13.57
N ALA A 117 -17.88 -34.54 -12.95
CA ALA A 117 -17.32 -34.58 -11.61
C ALA A 117 -15.95 -33.87 -11.53
N ILE A 118 -15.06 -34.09 -12.51
CA ILE A 118 -13.75 -33.43 -12.59
C ILE A 118 -13.91 -31.91 -12.74
N VAL A 119 -14.80 -31.48 -13.63
CA VAL A 119 -15.04 -30.06 -13.91
C VAL A 119 -15.68 -29.35 -12.70
N ARG A 120 -16.62 -30.01 -12.01
CA ARG A 120 -17.19 -29.54 -10.74
C ARG A 120 -16.14 -29.39 -9.65
N GLN A 121 -15.24 -30.37 -9.51
CA GLN A 121 -14.15 -30.27 -8.54
C GLN A 121 -13.22 -29.10 -8.86
N ARG A 122 -12.88 -28.89 -10.13
CA ARG A 122 -12.08 -27.72 -10.57
C ARG A 122 -12.78 -26.40 -10.23
N TRP A 123 -14.09 -26.31 -10.46
CA TRP A 123 -14.90 -25.14 -10.07
C TRP A 123 -14.84 -24.88 -8.56
N GLN A 124 -15.07 -25.90 -7.74
CA GLN A 124 -15.00 -25.79 -6.27
C GLN A 124 -13.63 -25.34 -5.77
N ASN A 125 -12.55 -25.83 -6.39
CA ASN A 125 -11.19 -25.39 -6.06
C ASN A 125 -10.99 -23.89 -6.36
N HIS A 126 -11.50 -23.41 -7.50
CA HIS A 126 -11.44 -21.99 -7.83
C HIS A 126 -12.30 -21.12 -6.90
N LEU A 127 -13.51 -21.56 -6.54
CA LEU A 127 -14.33 -20.86 -5.55
C LEU A 127 -13.58 -20.69 -4.21
N SER A 128 -12.94 -21.76 -3.74
CA SER A 128 -12.16 -21.75 -2.50
C SER A 128 -10.95 -20.80 -2.61
N GLN A 129 -10.25 -20.82 -3.75
CA GLN A 129 -9.14 -19.91 -3.99
C GLN A 129 -9.60 -18.44 -4.02
N TRP A 130 -10.68 -18.12 -4.74
CA TRP A 130 -11.20 -16.77 -4.85
C TRP A 130 -11.74 -16.25 -3.52
N GLN A 131 -12.30 -17.12 -2.68
CA GLN A 131 -12.66 -16.75 -1.32
C GLN A 131 -11.43 -16.29 -0.52
N GLY A 132 -10.31 -17.02 -0.62
CA GLY A 132 -9.04 -16.62 0.00
C GLY A 132 -8.48 -15.28 -0.54
N ASP A 133 -8.55 -15.08 -1.86
CA ASP A 133 -8.16 -13.82 -2.52
C ASP A 133 -9.02 -12.64 -1.99
N ILE A 134 -10.35 -12.83 -1.91
CA ILE A 134 -11.30 -11.85 -1.36
C ILE A 134 -10.98 -11.53 0.10
N ASP A 135 -10.72 -12.54 0.93
CA ASP A 135 -10.41 -12.33 2.33
C ASP A 135 -9.12 -11.52 2.53
N ALA A 136 -8.13 -11.74 1.66
CA ALA A 136 -6.90 -10.95 1.66
C ALA A 136 -7.15 -9.48 1.31
N ILE A 137 -7.95 -9.21 0.26
CA ILE A 137 -8.32 -7.84 -0.12
C ILE A 137 -9.16 -7.18 0.98
N ASN A 138 -10.13 -7.90 1.54
CA ASN A 138 -11.00 -7.42 2.61
C ASN A 138 -10.24 -7.07 3.89
N ARG A 139 -9.16 -7.81 4.24
CA ARG A 139 -8.29 -7.44 5.36
C ARG A 139 -7.69 -6.05 5.16
N ARG A 140 -7.21 -5.75 3.95
CA ARG A 140 -6.60 -4.45 3.62
C ARG A 140 -7.62 -3.32 3.59
N ILE A 141 -8.80 -3.59 3.02
CA ILE A 141 -9.94 -2.65 3.06
C ILE A 141 -10.31 -2.30 4.50
N ARG A 142 -10.39 -3.29 5.40
CA ARG A 142 -10.65 -3.04 6.82
C ARG A 142 -9.57 -2.18 7.47
N MET A 143 -8.29 -2.47 7.23
CA MET A 143 -7.18 -1.68 7.78
C MET A 143 -7.24 -0.23 7.32
N LEU A 144 -7.51 0.01 6.02
CA LEU A 144 -7.67 1.34 5.47
C LEU A 144 -8.87 2.07 6.09
N ASN A 145 -10.02 1.42 6.17
CA ASN A 145 -11.24 2.00 6.74
C ASN A 145 -11.11 2.33 8.24
N LEU A 146 -10.29 1.59 8.99
CA LEU A 146 -9.99 1.88 10.40
C LEU A 146 -9.14 3.15 10.58
N GLN A 147 -8.34 3.52 9.58
CA GLN A 147 -7.54 4.75 9.60
C GLN A 147 -8.38 5.99 9.27
N LEU A 148 -9.59 5.80 8.72
CA LEU A 148 -10.50 6.87 8.35
C LEU A 148 -11.58 7.06 9.42
N PRO A 149 -12.06 8.29 9.67
CA PRO A 149 -13.20 8.52 10.55
C PRO A 149 -14.41 7.70 10.08
N VAL A 150 -15.14 7.08 11.00
CA VAL A 150 -16.24 6.11 10.75
C VAL A 150 -17.33 6.60 9.78
N ARG A 151 -17.46 7.93 9.62
CA ARG A 151 -18.41 8.56 8.69
C ARG A 151 -18.03 8.39 7.21
N ASN A 152 -16.78 8.01 6.92
CA ASN A 152 -16.23 7.92 5.57
C ASN A 152 -15.67 6.50 5.32
N LEU A 153 -16.53 5.48 5.32
CA LEU A 153 -16.14 4.16 4.80
C LEU A 153 -15.90 4.29 3.29
N GLU A 154 -14.62 4.35 2.91
CA GLU A 154 -14.24 4.68 1.53
C GLU A 154 -14.40 3.49 0.60
N LEU A 155 -14.15 2.26 1.08
CA LEU A 155 -14.25 1.03 0.29
C LEU A 155 -15.14 -0.02 0.98
N MET A 156 -16.10 -0.58 0.24
CA MET A 156 -16.95 -1.67 0.72
C MET A 156 -16.22 -3.01 0.67
N GLN A 157 -16.52 -3.89 1.63
CA GLN A 157 -16.02 -5.26 1.60
C GLN A 157 -16.63 -6.04 0.41
N LEU A 158 -15.81 -6.92 -0.13
CA LEU A 158 -16.14 -7.82 -1.22
C LEU A 158 -16.77 -9.10 -0.67
N THR A 159 -17.66 -9.68 -1.44
CA THR A 159 -18.30 -10.96 -1.16
C THR A 159 -18.28 -11.77 -2.44
N LEU A 160 -17.94 -13.06 -2.36
CA LEU A 160 -17.81 -13.92 -3.53
C LEU A 160 -19.10 -13.94 -4.36
N GLU A 161 -20.25 -14.03 -3.69
CA GLU A 161 -21.57 -14.02 -4.31
C GLU A 161 -21.78 -12.79 -5.21
N ARG A 162 -21.58 -11.57 -4.71
CA ARG A 162 -21.73 -10.34 -5.50
C ARG A 162 -20.75 -10.24 -6.67
N GLU A 163 -19.54 -10.79 -6.52
CA GLU A 163 -18.55 -10.76 -7.61
C GLU A 163 -18.86 -11.82 -8.68
N LEU A 164 -19.49 -12.95 -8.31
CA LEU A 164 -20.02 -13.93 -9.27
C LEU A 164 -21.28 -13.43 -9.98
N GLU A 165 -22.21 -12.80 -9.26
CA GLU A 165 -23.40 -12.18 -9.84
C GLU A 165 -23.04 -11.14 -10.91
N ARG A 166 -22.01 -10.32 -10.63
CA ARG A 166 -21.48 -9.31 -11.56
C ARG A 166 -21.07 -9.86 -12.92
N ILE A 167 -20.65 -11.12 -12.99
CA ILE A 167 -20.22 -11.77 -14.23
C ILE A 167 -21.26 -12.77 -14.76
N GLY A 168 -22.44 -12.83 -14.13
CA GLY A 168 -23.50 -13.77 -14.48
C GLY A 168 -23.17 -15.23 -14.11
N ALA A 169 -22.21 -15.45 -13.22
CA ALA A 169 -21.88 -16.78 -12.71
C ALA A 169 -22.78 -17.15 -11.53
N ARG A 170 -23.20 -18.41 -11.45
CA ARG A 170 -23.88 -18.97 -10.27
C ARG A 170 -22.88 -19.73 -9.42
N GLN A 171 -23.07 -19.68 -8.12
CA GLN A 171 -22.20 -20.35 -7.15
C GLN A 171 -22.37 -21.89 -7.20
N GLU A 172 -23.58 -22.34 -7.55
CA GLU A 172 -23.93 -23.75 -7.76
C GLU A 172 -24.10 -24.07 -9.25
N LEU A 173 -23.53 -25.21 -9.68
CA LEU A 173 -23.53 -25.75 -11.06
C LEU A 173 -24.50 -26.91 -11.27
#